data_AF-A0A8S4HLP2-F1
#
_entry.id   AF-A0A8S4HLP2-F1
#
_cell.length_a   1.000
_cell.length_b   1.000
_cell.length_c   1.000
_cell.angle_alpha   90.00
_cell.angle_beta   90.00
_cell.angle_gamma   90.00
#
_symmetry.space_group_name_H-M   'P 1'
#
loop_
_entity.id
_entity.type
_entity.pdbx_description
1 polymer ?
#
loop_
_entity_poly.entity_id
_entity_poly.type
_entity_poly.pdbx_seq_one_letter_code
_entity_poly.pdbx_strand_id
1 'polypeptide(L)'
;MSENIYDAVSTFSKYEPILEGYFTGSDPHINEWCNSNAESFAKYGVKGKKIICEISIKYLEQIKQNQDNNYISNGCKYLYYRIYENIQEESEYSDITFNFYKKLLEEYVYKKISILKDNTEKINNDIFGKLKNLKELYDNFYKYEKKKVCGDDSCGCAEKCAEIYKTYLEECNREYYSPFCVELQKFGEKFNEDIRGNDDCNQKIEELQLFNKCNSRIVIIGSGVVLAVIVFSLFALFKVS
;
A
#
# COMPACT_ATOMS: atom_id res chain seq x y z
N MET A 1 -5.28 15.21 0.25
CA MET A 1 -4.35 14.12 -0.16
C MET A 1 -5.21 13.10 -0.89
N SER A 2 -4.88 12.71 -2.13
CA SER A 2 -5.71 11.73 -2.84
C SER A 2 -5.62 10.38 -2.11
N GLU A 3 -6.77 9.81 -1.82
CA GLU A 3 -6.90 8.50 -1.20
C GLU A 3 -6.27 7.45 -2.13
N ASN A 4 -5.38 6.61 -1.60
CA ASN A 4 -4.74 5.54 -2.34
C ASN A 4 -4.59 4.28 -1.47
N ILE A 5 -4.14 3.16 -2.01
CA ILE A 5 -4.06 1.92 -1.23
C ILE A 5 -2.89 1.91 -0.22
N TYR A 6 -1.80 2.62 -0.51
CA TYR A 6 -0.60 2.63 0.34
C TYR A 6 -0.84 3.35 1.66
N ASP A 7 -1.63 4.42 1.68
CA ASP A 7 -1.91 5.23 2.88
C ASP A 7 -2.58 4.43 4.02
N ALA A 8 -3.17 3.27 3.72
CA ALA A 8 -3.85 2.42 4.68
C ALA A 8 -2.94 1.34 5.28
N VAL A 9 -1.77 1.06 4.69
CA VAL A 9 -0.92 -0.08 5.06
C VAL A 9 -0.48 -0.02 6.52
N SER A 10 -0.15 1.18 7.01
CA SER A 10 0.19 1.45 8.42
C SER A 10 -0.91 1.01 9.42
N THR A 11 -2.14 0.80 8.93
CA THR A 11 -3.30 0.41 9.74
C THR A 11 -3.74 -1.04 9.52
N PHE A 12 -3.12 -1.79 8.61
CA PHE A 12 -3.53 -3.16 8.26
C PHE A 12 -3.59 -4.11 9.46
N SER A 13 -2.65 -3.97 10.41
CA SER A 13 -2.61 -4.76 11.64
C SER A 13 -3.87 -4.66 12.50
N LYS A 14 -4.67 -3.60 12.35
CA LYS A 14 -5.96 -3.43 13.05
C LYS A 14 -7.05 -4.34 12.48
N TYR A 15 -6.98 -4.65 11.19
CA TYR A 15 -8.00 -5.38 10.44
C TYR A 15 -7.67 -6.87 10.30
N GLU A 16 -6.39 -7.19 10.30
CA GLU A 16 -5.87 -8.56 10.22
C GLU A 16 -6.54 -9.54 11.19
N PRO A 17 -6.61 -9.30 12.51
CA PRO A 17 -7.26 -10.23 13.43
C PRO A 17 -8.76 -10.43 13.16
N ILE A 18 -9.43 -9.44 12.57
CA ILE A 18 -10.86 -9.54 12.21
C ILE A 18 -11.03 -10.54 11.06
N LEU A 19 -10.23 -10.38 10.00
CA LEU A 19 -10.31 -11.25 8.83
C LEU A 19 -9.85 -12.68 9.14
N GLU A 20 -8.74 -12.84 9.86
CA GLU A 20 -8.20 -14.15 10.25
C GLU A 20 -9.15 -14.94 11.17
N GLY A 21 -9.93 -14.24 12.01
CA GLY A 21 -10.97 -14.87 12.82
C GLY A 21 -12.03 -15.60 12.00
N TYR A 22 -12.27 -15.19 10.75
CA TYR A 22 -13.24 -15.83 9.86
C TYR A 22 -12.66 -16.99 9.05
N PHE A 23 -11.35 -17.01 8.78
CA PHE A 23 -10.67 -18.13 8.13
C PHE A 23 -10.62 -19.40 8.98
N THR A 24 -10.63 -19.25 10.31
CA THR A 24 -10.46 -20.37 11.25
C THR A 24 -11.76 -20.98 11.77
N GLY A 25 -12.93 -20.39 11.44
CA GLY A 25 -14.17 -20.65 12.19
C GLY A 25 -15.45 -20.85 11.39
N SER A 26 -15.43 -21.14 10.09
CA SER A 26 -16.69 -21.32 9.34
C SER A 26 -16.80 -22.60 8.51
N ASP A 27 -17.85 -23.36 8.82
CA ASP A 27 -18.55 -24.22 7.88
C ASP A 27 -19.24 -23.29 6.85
N PRO A 28 -19.03 -23.45 5.54
CA PRO A 28 -19.51 -22.48 4.56
C PRO A 28 -21.03 -22.48 4.55
N HIS A 29 -21.61 -21.35 4.93
CA HIS A 29 -23.05 -21.14 4.89
C HIS A 29 -23.34 -20.56 3.51
N ILE A 30 -23.98 -21.36 2.65
CA ILE A 30 -24.24 -21.03 1.24
C ILE A 30 -24.80 -19.61 1.13
N ASN A 31 -23.96 -18.67 0.68
CA ASN A 31 -24.38 -17.31 0.36
C ASN A 31 -24.77 -17.25 -1.12
N GLU A 32 -26.03 -16.88 -1.40
CA GLU A 32 -26.59 -16.85 -2.76
C GLU A 32 -25.83 -15.85 -3.66
N TRP A 33 -25.44 -14.70 -3.12
CA TRP A 33 -24.64 -13.72 -3.86
C TRP A 33 -23.27 -14.29 -4.25
N CYS A 34 -22.63 -15.05 -3.36
CA CYS A 34 -21.37 -15.74 -3.66
C CYS A 34 -21.55 -16.84 -4.72
N ASN A 35 -22.69 -17.55 -4.76
CA ASN A 35 -22.94 -18.52 -5.83
C ASN A 35 -22.94 -17.86 -7.22
N SER A 36 -23.50 -16.65 -7.33
CA SER A 36 -23.59 -15.94 -8.61
C SER A 36 -22.33 -15.15 -8.99
N ASN A 37 -21.49 -14.77 -8.03
CA ASN A 37 -20.38 -13.83 -8.27
C ASN A 37 -18.98 -14.40 -8.00
N ALA A 38 -18.85 -15.48 -7.22
CA ALA A 38 -17.54 -16.03 -6.86
C ALA A 38 -16.86 -16.81 -7.99
N GLU A 39 -17.59 -17.24 -9.03
CA GLU A 39 -17.01 -18.02 -10.14
C GLU A 39 -15.91 -17.27 -10.90
N SER A 40 -15.93 -15.94 -10.84
CA SER A 40 -14.95 -15.06 -11.44
C SER A 40 -13.53 -15.26 -10.89
N PHE A 41 -13.34 -15.62 -9.62
CA PHE A 41 -12.01 -15.68 -8.99
C PHE A 41 -11.16 -16.87 -9.45
N ALA A 42 -10.28 -16.75 -10.44
CA ALA A 42 -9.92 -17.89 -11.29
C ALA A 42 -8.99 -18.98 -10.68
N LYS A 43 -8.15 -18.67 -9.68
CA LYS A 43 -7.15 -19.64 -9.16
C LYS A 43 -7.70 -20.77 -8.27
N TYR A 44 -8.76 -20.50 -7.50
CA TYR A 44 -9.30 -21.49 -6.57
C TYR A 44 -10.30 -22.44 -7.24
N GLY A 45 -10.38 -23.69 -6.77
CA GLY A 45 -11.57 -24.51 -7.05
C GLY A 45 -12.84 -23.81 -6.55
N VAL A 46 -14.00 -24.09 -7.15
CA VAL A 46 -15.29 -23.42 -6.84
C VAL A 46 -15.56 -23.28 -5.35
N LYS A 47 -15.21 -24.32 -4.55
CA LYS A 47 -15.33 -24.30 -3.09
C LYS A 47 -14.48 -23.21 -2.42
N GLY A 48 -13.21 -23.06 -2.82
CA GLY A 48 -12.31 -22.04 -2.27
C GLY A 48 -12.77 -20.62 -2.60
N LYS A 49 -13.25 -20.39 -3.84
CA LYS A 49 -13.81 -19.08 -4.25
C LYS A 49 -14.99 -18.67 -3.37
N LYS A 50 -15.90 -19.60 -3.08
CA LYS A 50 -17.08 -19.36 -2.23
C LYS A 50 -16.69 -19.04 -0.80
N ILE A 51 -15.72 -19.77 -0.23
CA ILE A 51 -15.20 -19.50 1.12
C ILE A 51 -14.61 -18.08 1.21
N ILE A 52 -13.75 -17.70 0.27
CA ILE A 52 -13.15 -16.35 0.25
C ILE A 52 -14.24 -15.28 0.13
N CYS A 53 -15.23 -15.50 -0.73
CA CYS A 53 -16.36 -14.60 -0.88
C CYS A 53 -17.17 -14.45 0.43
N GLU A 54 -17.54 -15.55 1.08
CA GLU A 54 -18.31 -15.53 2.33
C GLU A 54 -17.53 -14.86 3.47
N ILE A 55 -16.23 -15.12 3.60
CA ILE A 55 -15.36 -14.47 4.57
C ILE A 55 -15.30 -12.97 4.29
N SER A 56 -15.15 -12.58 3.03
CA SER A 56 -15.10 -11.17 2.62
C SER A 56 -16.41 -10.45 3.00
N ILE A 57 -17.57 -11.07 2.78
CA ILE A 57 -18.87 -10.51 3.17
C ILE A 57 -18.95 -10.33 4.69
N LYS A 58 -18.64 -11.37 5.48
CA LYS A 58 -18.69 -11.29 6.95
C LYS A 58 -17.78 -10.19 7.49
N TYR A 59 -16.57 -10.09 6.95
CA TYR A 59 -15.63 -9.04 7.28
C TYR A 59 -16.20 -7.64 6.98
N LEU A 60 -16.75 -7.42 5.78
CA LEU A 60 -17.35 -6.14 5.39
C LEU A 60 -18.55 -5.78 6.26
N GLU A 61 -19.42 -6.75 6.56
CA GLU A 61 -20.57 -6.60 7.48
C GLU A 61 -20.14 -6.19 8.89
N GLN A 62 -18.97 -6.66 9.35
CA GLN A 62 -18.43 -6.25 10.64
C GLN A 62 -17.84 -4.84 10.58
N ILE A 63 -16.93 -4.54 9.63
CA ILE A 63 -16.25 -3.24 9.62
C ILE A 63 -17.21 -2.08 9.34
N LYS A 64 -18.26 -2.30 8.54
CA LYS A 64 -19.22 -1.24 8.16
C LYS A 64 -20.12 -0.77 9.31
N GLN A 65 -20.12 -1.49 10.44
CA GLN A 65 -20.81 -1.08 11.67
C GLN A 65 -20.14 0.13 12.32
N ASN A 66 -18.86 0.39 12.01
CA ASN A 66 -18.18 1.58 12.48
C ASN A 66 -18.82 2.86 11.89
N GLN A 67 -18.70 3.98 12.60
CA GLN A 67 -19.18 5.28 12.16
C GLN A 67 -18.10 6.08 11.42
N ASP A 68 -16.83 5.76 11.63
CA ASP A 68 -15.70 6.40 10.97
C ASP A 68 -15.52 5.86 9.54
N ASN A 69 -15.75 6.73 8.56
CA ASN A 69 -15.56 6.39 7.14
C ASN A 69 -14.10 6.06 6.81
N ASN A 70 -13.12 6.65 7.49
CA ASN A 70 -11.71 6.32 7.27
C ASN A 70 -11.40 4.91 7.76
N TYR A 71 -11.98 4.51 8.90
CA TYR A 71 -11.86 3.14 9.40
C TYR A 71 -12.43 2.13 8.41
N ILE A 72 -13.63 2.36 7.88
CA ILE A 72 -14.24 1.45 6.92
C ILE A 72 -13.44 1.45 5.61
N SER A 73 -13.01 2.61 5.11
CA SER A 73 -12.20 2.71 3.87
C SER A 73 -10.90 1.91 3.98
N ASN A 74 -10.13 2.14 5.05
CA ASN A 74 -8.87 1.42 5.28
C ASN A 74 -9.11 -0.08 5.45
N GLY A 75 -10.23 -0.47 6.08
CA GLY A 75 -10.64 -1.87 6.17
C GLY A 75 -10.96 -2.49 4.81
N CYS A 76 -11.60 -1.76 3.90
CA CYS A 76 -11.84 -2.23 2.54
C CYS A 76 -10.53 -2.38 1.76
N LYS A 77 -9.61 -1.40 1.84
CA LYS A 77 -8.27 -1.49 1.22
C LYS A 77 -7.48 -2.71 1.72
N TYR A 78 -7.53 -2.99 3.03
CA TYR A 78 -6.93 -4.18 3.60
C TYR A 78 -7.55 -5.47 3.03
N LEU A 79 -8.88 -5.53 2.92
CA LEU A 79 -9.56 -6.67 2.31
C LEU A 79 -9.10 -6.89 0.86
N TYR A 80 -8.99 -5.82 0.07
CA TYR A 80 -8.55 -5.95 -1.32
C TYR A 80 -7.14 -6.52 -1.42
N TYR A 81 -6.21 -6.02 -0.59
CA TYR A 81 -4.86 -6.56 -0.47
C TYR A 81 -4.88 -8.06 -0.16
N ARG A 82 -5.68 -8.50 0.82
CA ARG A 82 -5.76 -9.92 1.21
C ARG A 82 -6.43 -10.80 0.15
N ILE A 83 -7.44 -10.29 -0.54
CA ILE A 83 -8.06 -10.99 -1.68
C ILE A 83 -7.01 -11.19 -2.77
N TYR A 84 -6.22 -10.16 -3.09
CA TYR A 84 -5.17 -10.25 -4.10
C TYR A 84 -4.03 -11.19 -3.71
N GLU A 85 -3.57 -11.15 -2.46
CA GLU A 85 -2.52 -12.05 -1.96
C GLU A 85 -2.86 -13.53 -2.14
N ASN A 86 -4.13 -13.88 -1.99
CA ASN A 86 -4.62 -15.24 -2.15
C ASN A 86 -4.59 -15.75 -3.61
N ILE A 87 -4.41 -14.90 -4.63
CA ILE A 87 -4.29 -15.35 -6.04
C ILE A 87 -2.85 -15.73 -6.46
N GLN A 88 -1.87 -15.68 -5.54
CA GLN A 88 -0.43 -15.89 -5.79
C GLN A 88 0.08 -15.39 -7.17
N GLU A 89 -0.04 -14.07 -7.39
CA GLU A 89 0.73 -13.30 -8.40
C GLU A 89 0.55 -13.66 -9.88
N GLU A 90 -0.50 -14.40 -10.25
CA GLU A 90 -0.85 -14.61 -11.66
C GLU A 90 -1.52 -13.34 -12.22
N SER A 91 -0.78 -12.58 -13.02
CA SER A 91 -1.18 -11.28 -13.54
C SER A 91 -2.49 -11.33 -14.35
N GLU A 92 -2.81 -12.47 -14.95
CA GLU A 92 -4.06 -12.73 -15.68
C GLU A 92 -5.32 -12.64 -14.81
N TYR A 93 -5.19 -12.75 -13.48
CA TYR A 93 -6.33 -12.69 -12.56
C TYR A 93 -6.51 -11.34 -11.88
N SER A 94 -5.64 -10.36 -12.15
CA SER A 94 -5.76 -9.00 -11.60
C SER A 94 -7.09 -8.34 -11.99
N ASP A 95 -7.48 -8.41 -13.27
CA ASP A 95 -8.74 -7.82 -13.74
C ASP A 95 -9.96 -8.48 -13.12
N ILE A 96 -9.93 -9.80 -13.02
CA ILE A 96 -11.08 -10.53 -12.51
C ILE A 96 -11.23 -10.31 -11.00
N THR A 97 -10.10 -10.30 -10.27
CA THR A 97 -10.06 -9.99 -8.83
C THR A 97 -10.58 -8.58 -8.56
N PHE A 98 -10.17 -7.60 -9.37
CA PHE A 98 -10.65 -6.23 -9.25
C PHE A 98 -12.16 -6.11 -9.50
N ASN A 99 -12.68 -6.76 -10.53
CA ASN A 99 -14.11 -6.77 -10.83
C ASN A 99 -14.94 -7.41 -9.73
N PHE A 100 -14.47 -8.54 -9.17
CA PHE A 100 -15.09 -9.18 -8.02
C PHE A 100 -15.11 -8.24 -6.81
N TYR A 101 -13.97 -7.65 -6.46
CA TYR A 101 -13.86 -6.72 -5.34
C TYR A 101 -14.79 -5.51 -5.50
N LYS A 102 -14.87 -4.92 -6.70
CA LYS A 102 -15.80 -3.80 -6.97
C LYS A 102 -17.26 -4.18 -6.73
N LYS A 103 -17.71 -5.32 -7.27
CA LYS A 103 -19.08 -5.82 -7.04
C LYS A 103 -19.36 -6.06 -5.56
N LEU A 104 -18.37 -6.57 -4.83
CA LEU A 104 -18.48 -6.81 -3.40
C LEU A 104 -18.68 -5.50 -2.63
N LEU A 105 -17.90 -4.46 -2.93
CA LEU A 105 -18.06 -3.15 -2.31
C LEU A 105 -19.41 -2.51 -2.65
N GLU A 106 -19.85 -2.62 -3.92
CA GLU A 106 -21.13 -2.12 -4.40
C GLU A 106 -22.30 -2.67 -3.59
N GLU A 107 -22.29 -3.97 -3.31
CA GLU A 107 -23.37 -4.63 -2.59
C GLU A 107 -23.33 -4.30 -1.09
N TYR A 108 -22.16 -4.39 -0.46
CA TYR A 108 -22.07 -4.47 1.00
C TYR A 108 -21.72 -3.15 1.69
N VAL A 109 -21.07 -2.20 1.00
CA VAL A 109 -20.50 -0.97 1.61
C VAL A 109 -20.91 0.32 0.89
N TYR A 110 -21.46 0.26 -0.32
CA TYR A 110 -21.75 1.43 -1.16
C TYR A 110 -22.55 2.54 -0.47
N LYS A 111 -23.55 2.19 0.35
CA LYS A 111 -24.36 3.18 1.09
C LYS A 111 -23.56 3.99 2.12
N LYS A 112 -22.39 3.50 2.55
CA LYS A 112 -21.51 4.14 3.53
C LYS A 112 -20.37 4.90 2.85
N ILE A 113 -19.76 4.36 1.79
CA ILE A 113 -18.57 4.94 1.16
C ILE A 113 -18.61 4.83 -0.37
N SER A 114 -19.30 5.76 -1.01
CA SER A 114 -19.32 5.85 -2.48
C SER A 114 -17.96 6.21 -3.08
N ILE A 115 -17.18 7.05 -2.38
CA ILE A 115 -15.88 7.57 -2.85
C ILE A 115 -14.85 6.44 -3.07
N LEU A 116 -14.90 5.39 -2.23
CA LEU A 116 -13.98 4.26 -2.32
C LEU A 116 -14.12 3.53 -3.67
N LYS A 117 -15.35 3.34 -4.15
CA LYS A 117 -15.64 2.67 -5.41
C LYS A 117 -15.01 3.38 -6.60
N ASP A 118 -15.02 4.70 -6.57
CA ASP A 118 -14.59 5.54 -7.68
C ASP A 118 -13.07 5.72 -7.72
N ASN A 119 -12.40 5.64 -6.55
CA ASN A 119 -10.96 5.84 -6.41
C ASN A 119 -10.15 4.56 -6.17
N THR A 120 -10.77 3.36 -6.19
CA THR A 120 -10.02 2.11 -6.03
C THR A 120 -9.14 1.86 -7.26
N GLU A 121 -7.83 2.03 -7.10
CA GLU A 121 -6.81 1.63 -8.06
C GLU A 121 -6.75 0.09 -8.19
N LYS A 122 -6.57 -0.42 -9.41
CA LYS A 122 -6.41 -1.86 -9.64
C LYS A 122 -5.02 -2.31 -9.15
N ILE A 123 -4.97 -3.25 -8.21
CA ILE A 123 -3.72 -3.90 -7.80
C ILE A 123 -3.19 -4.75 -8.96
N ASN A 124 -1.94 -4.54 -9.31
CA ASN A 124 -1.14 -5.40 -10.18
C ASN A 124 0.06 -5.95 -9.39
N ASN A 125 0.91 -6.76 -10.02
CA ASN A 125 2.06 -7.36 -9.33
C ASN A 125 3.04 -6.33 -8.75
N ASP A 126 3.24 -5.17 -9.42
CA ASP A 126 4.11 -4.09 -8.92
C ASP A 126 3.53 -3.45 -7.65
N ILE A 127 2.26 -3.03 -7.71
CA ILE A 127 1.53 -2.46 -6.58
C ILE A 127 1.48 -3.46 -5.43
N PHE A 128 1.19 -4.73 -5.72
CA PHE A 128 1.15 -5.78 -4.71
C PHE A 128 2.50 -5.99 -4.03
N GLY A 129 3.59 -6.07 -4.79
CA GLY A 129 4.95 -6.20 -4.24
C GLY A 129 5.30 -5.03 -3.32
N LYS A 130 4.95 -3.80 -3.73
CA LYS A 130 5.13 -2.59 -2.91
C LYS A 130 4.28 -2.61 -1.64
N LEU A 131 3.01 -3.04 -1.72
CA LEU A 131 2.13 -3.20 -0.56
C LEU A 131 2.67 -4.24 0.42
N LYS A 132 3.14 -5.37 -0.09
CA LYS A 132 3.74 -6.44 0.72
C LYS A 132 4.97 -5.95 1.47
N ASN A 133 5.86 -5.22 0.79
CA ASN A 133 7.07 -4.67 1.42
C ASN A 133 6.75 -3.57 2.43
N LEU A 134 5.77 -2.70 2.18
CA LEU A 134 5.29 -1.74 3.19
C LEU A 134 4.66 -2.44 4.38
N LYS A 135 3.87 -3.50 4.18
CA LYS A 135 3.30 -4.28 5.28
C LYS A 135 4.42 -4.89 6.12
N GLU A 136 5.41 -5.49 5.48
CA GLU A 136 6.57 -6.09 6.16
C GLU A 136 7.37 -5.05 6.94
N LEU A 137 7.58 -3.85 6.39
CA LEU A 137 8.17 -2.69 7.08
C LEU A 137 7.41 -2.36 8.37
N TYR A 138 6.09 -2.14 8.28
CA TYR A 138 5.27 -1.80 9.45
C TYR A 138 5.18 -2.95 10.47
N ASP A 139 5.14 -4.21 10.02
CA ASP A 139 5.10 -5.37 10.91
C ASP A 139 6.42 -5.55 11.68
N ASN A 140 7.57 -5.40 11.01
CA ASN A 140 8.88 -5.44 11.67
C ASN A 140 9.07 -4.24 12.59
N PHE A 141 8.61 -3.07 12.19
CA PHE A 141 8.67 -1.88 13.04
C PHE A 141 7.81 -2.01 14.30
N TYR A 142 6.60 -2.56 14.19
CA TYR A 142 5.79 -2.88 15.37
C TYR A 142 6.48 -3.88 16.31
N LYS A 143 7.16 -4.90 15.76
CA LYS A 143 7.96 -5.85 16.56
C LYS A 143 9.11 -5.13 17.27
N TYR A 144 9.79 -4.22 16.59
CA TYR A 144 10.84 -3.37 17.16
C TYR A 144 10.31 -2.48 18.30
N GLU A 145 9.19 -1.76 18.10
CA GLU A 145 8.55 -0.95 19.14
C GLU A 145 8.17 -1.78 20.38
N LYS A 146 7.87 -3.07 20.19
CA LYS A 146 7.58 -4.04 21.26
C LYS A 146 8.81 -4.75 21.82
N LYS A 147 10.03 -4.38 21.40
CA LYS A 147 11.30 -4.99 21.80
C LYS A 147 11.32 -6.51 21.57
N LYS A 148 10.62 -6.99 20.53
CA LYS A 148 10.69 -8.39 20.13
C LYS A 148 12.02 -8.64 19.41
N VAL A 149 12.54 -9.84 19.55
CA VAL A 149 13.77 -10.26 18.87
C VAL A 149 13.44 -10.70 17.45
N CYS A 150 14.15 -10.14 16.47
CA CYS A 150 14.17 -10.65 15.10
C CYS A 150 15.62 -10.97 14.74
N GLY A 151 15.94 -12.25 14.50
CA GLY A 151 17.33 -12.66 14.32
C GLY A 151 18.06 -12.71 15.66
N ASP A 152 19.18 -12.01 15.76
CA ASP A 152 20.14 -12.20 16.85
C ASP A 152 19.92 -11.28 18.05
N ASP A 153 19.23 -10.14 17.87
CA ASP A 153 18.97 -9.18 18.96
C ASP A 153 17.65 -8.40 18.81
N SER A 154 17.43 -7.44 19.72
CA SER A 154 16.24 -6.58 19.76
C SER A 154 16.23 -5.50 18.67
N CYS A 155 17.36 -5.21 18.03
CA CYS A 155 17.51 -4.26 16.93
C CYS A 155 17.30 -4.91 15.56
N GLY A 156 17.45 -6.23 15.44
CA GLY A 156 17.33 -6.93 14.16
C GLY A 156 15.99 -6.76 13.44
N CYS A 157 14.90 -6.41 14.15
CA CYS A 157 13.64 -6.04 13.48
C CYS A 157 13.77 -4.67 12.77
N ALA A 158 14.46 -3.71 13.41
CA ALA A 158 14.73 -2.41 12.82
C ALA A 158 15.79 -2.47 11.71
N GLU A 159 16.76 -3.40 11.78
CA GLU A 159 17.70 -3.65 10.68
C GLU A 159 16.96 -4.10 9.41
N LYS A 160 16.02 -5.05 9.54
CA LYS A 160 15.15 -5.46 8.42
C LYS A 160 14.35 -4.29 7.85
N CYS A 161 13.86 -3.39 8.70
CA CYS A 161 13.20 -2.18 8.21
C CYS A 161 14.14 -1.33 7.36
N ALA A 162 15.38 -1.12 7.81
CA ALA A 162 16.36 -0.33 7.06
C ALA A 162 16.74 -1.00 5.72
N GLU A 163 16.88 -2.32 5.70
CA GLU A 163 17.16 -3.10 4.50
C GLU A 163 16.05 -2.94 3.45
N ILE A 164 14.78 -3.15 3.83
CA ILE A 164 13.65 -2.99 2.92
C ILE A 164 13.50 -1.54 2.46
N TYR A 165 13.67 -0.55 3.35
CA TYR A 165 13.59 0.86 2.97
C TYR A 165 14.63 1.22 1.91
N LYS A 166 15.87 0.72 2.06
CA LYS A 166 16.99 1.02 1.18
C LYS A 166 16.74 0.58 -0.27
N THR A 167 15.97 -0.49 -0.51
CA THR A 167 15.69 -0.99 -1.86
C THR A 167 14.90 0.01 -2.71
N TYR A 168 14.25 1.00 -2.09
CA TYR A 168 13.39 1.98 -2.77
C TYR A 168 13.98 3.39 -2.84
N LEU A 169 15.21 3.60 -2.37
CA LEU A 169 15.86 4.92 -2.41
C LEU A 169 15.94 5.50 -3.82
N GLU A 170 16.37 4.72 -4.81
CA GLU A 170 16.51 5.20 -6.19
C GLU A 170 15.15 5.54 -6.81
N GLU A 171 14.16 4.68 -6.62
CA GLU A 171 12.79 4.89 -7.10
C GLU A 171 12.19 6.16 -6.48
N CYS A 172 12.24 6.29 -5.16
CA CYS A 172 11.62 7.41 -4.46
C CYS A 172 12.38 8.74 -4.57
N ASN A 173 13.67 8.72 -4.91
CA ASN A 173 14.40 9.93 -5.30
C ASN A 173 14.00 10.41 -6.71
N ARG A 174 13.54 9.51 -7.59
CA ARG A 174 13.03 9.86 -8.93
C ARG A 174 11.56 10.26 -8.88
N GLU A 175 10.74 9.49 -8.16
CA GLU A 175 9.28 9.57 -8.14
C GLU A 175 8.74 9.91 -6.75
N TYR A 176 9.33 10.92 -6.10
CA TYR A 176 9.00 11.34 -4.73
C TYR A 176 7.50 11.49 -4.45
N TYR A 177 6.74 12.02 -5.42
CA TYR A 177 5.31 12.26 -5.26
C TYR A 177 4.43 11.05 -5.55
N SER A 178 5.01 9.89 -5.88
CA SER A 178 4.23 8.68 -6.04
C SER A 178 3.55 8.32 -4.72
N PRO A 179 2.30 7.83 -4.73
CA PRO A 179 1.59 7.47 -3.51
C PRO A 179 2.37 6.50 -2.60
N PHE A 180 3.09 5.55 -3.20
CA PHE A 180 3.98 4.63 -2.51
C PHE A 180 5.11 5.36 -1.77
N CYS A 181 5.86 6.21 -2.48
CA CYS A 181 7.00 6.93 -1.90
C CYS A 181 6.58 7.93 -0.83
N VAL A 182 5.39 8.52 -0.96
CA VAL A 182 4.83 9.38 0.08
C VAL A 182 4.52 8.59 1.36
N GLU A 183 4.00 7.37 1.26
CA GLU A 183 3.80 6.52 2.44
C GLU A 183 5.13 6.03 3.03
N LEU A 184 6.07 5.62 2.18
CA LEU A 184 7.40 5.19 2.61
C LEU A 184 8.18 6.34 3.28
N GLN A 185 8.00 7.58 2.83
CA GLN A 185 8.56 8.78 3.46
C GLN A 185 8.05 8.93 4.90
N LYS A 186 6.73 8.81 5.12
CA LYS A 186 6.15 8.88 6.47
C LYS A 186 6.69 7.78 7.38
N PHE A 187 6.86 6.57 6.84
CA PHE A 187 7.49 5.48 7.57
C PHE A 187 8.91 5.88 8.01
N GLY A 188 9.73 6.39 7.07
CA GLY A 188 11.10 6.80 7.36
C GLY A 188 11.19 7.90 8.43
N GLU A 189 10.29 8.87 8.37
CA GLU A 189 10.20 9.94 9.38
C GLU A 189 9.91 9.38 10.78
N LYS A 190 8.91 8.50 10.90
CA LYS A 190 8.56 7.85 12.16
C LYS A 190 9.68 6.94 12.67
N PHE A 191 10.27 6.14 11.78
CA PHE A 191 11.36 5.23 12.13
C PHE A 191 12.57 5.98 12.68
N ASN A 192 12.97 7.09 12.05
CA ASN A 192 14.11 7.89 12.50
C ASN A 192 13.85 8.56 13.86
N GLU A 193 12.61 8.97 14.12
CA GLU A 193 12.21 9.48 15.44
C GLU A 193 12.41 8.40 16.52
N ASP A 194 11.94 7.17 16.27
CA ASP A 194 12.05 6.05 17.22
C ASP A 194 13.48 5.51 17.37
N ILE A 195 14.31 5.56 16.31
CA ILE A 195 15.73 5.19 16.42
C ILE A 195 16.48 6.19 17.29
N ARG A 196 16.31 7.51 17.09
CA ARG A 196 17.00 8.53 17.91
C ARG A 196 16.73 8.36 19.40
N GLY A 197 15.51 7.95 19.76
CA GLY A 197 15.10 7.72 21.15
C GLY A 197 15.57 6.39 21.76
N ASN A 198 16.24 5.51 21.01
CA ASN A 198 16.68 4.20 21.47
C ASN A 198 18.21 4.08 21.52
N ASP A 199 18.78 4.21 22.71
CA ASP A 199 20.23 4.21 22.97
C ASP A 199 20.98 2.93 22.56
N ASP A 200 20.29 1.79 22.49
CA ASP A 200 20.92 0.52 22.11
C ASP A 200 20.99 0.39 20.59
N CYS A 201 19.91 0.74 19.89
CA CYS A 201 19.83 0.57 18.44
C CYS A 201 20.37 1.77 17.66
N ASN A 202 20.41 2.97 18.22
CA ASN A 202 20.97 4.16 17.56
C ASN A 202 22.49 4.07 17.34
N GLN A 203 23.19 3.18 18.06
CA GLN A 203 24.62 2.90 17.85
C GLN A 203 24.86 1.91 16.71
N LYS A 204 23.84 1.13 16.34
CA LYS A 204 23.93 0.05 15.33
C LYS A 204 23.28 0.42 14.01
N ILE A 205 22.20 1.19 14.06
CA ILE A 205 21.34 1.52 12.93
C ILE A 205 21.41 3.02 12.68
N GLU A 206 21.91 3.38 11.50
CA GLU A 206 21.88 4.76 11.04
C GLU A 206 20.45 5.20 10.71
N GLU A 207 20.18 6.50 10.87
CA GLU A 207 18.94 7.08 10.39
C GLU A 207 18.75 6.87 8.89
N LEU A 208 17.52 6.55 8.50
CA LEU A 208 17.14 6.39 7.11
C LEU A 208 17.29 7.72 6.36
N GLN A 209 17.85 7.64 5.16
CA GLN A 209 17.94 8.78 4.26
C GLN A 209 16.55 9.10 3.72
N LEU A 210 15.93 10.14 4.27
CA LEU A 210 14.63 10.63 3.80
C LEU A 210 14.73 11.11 2.35
N PHE A 211 13.67 10.91 1.58
CA PHE A 211 13.66 11.26 0.17
C PHE A 211 13.65 12.79 0.01
N ASN A 212 14.54 13.32 -0.81
CA ASN A 212 14.60 14.76 -1.04
C ASN A 212 13.59 15.17 -2.11
N LYS A 213 12.71 16.11 -1.77
CA LYS A 213 11.79 16.81 -2.71
C LYS A 213 12.50 17.45 -3.93
N CYS A 214 13.83 17.60 -3.87
CA CYS A 214 14.64 18.44 -4.75
C CYS A 214 15.62 17.67 -5.63
N ASN A 215 15.17 16.70 -6.42
CA ASN A 215 15.83 16.44 -7.72
C ASN A 215 15.22 17.24 -8.89
N SER A 216 14.28 18.15 -8.59
CA SER A 216 13.79 19.18 -9.52
C SER A 216 14.87 20.15 -9.99
N ARG A 217 16.03 20.25 -9.31
CA ARG A 217 17.12 21.12 -9.76
C ARG A 217 17.68 20.72 -11.12
N ILE A 218 17.75 19.41 -11.42
CA ILE A 218 18.25 18.93 -12.72
C ILE A 218 17.25 19.31 -13.84
N VAL A 219 15.95 19.18 -13.59
CA VAL A 219 14.89 19.54 -14.54
C VAL A 219 14.81 21.06 -14.75
N ILE A 220 14.89 21.85 -13.66
CA ILE A 220 14.84 23.33 -13.71
C ILE A 220 16.08 23.91 -14.41
N ILE A 221 17.28 23.37 -14.13
CA ILE A 221 18.52 23.80 -14.80
C ILE A 221 18.45 23.45 -16.30
N GLY A 222 17.99 22.24 -16.65
CA GLY A 222 17.81 21.83 -18.04
C GLY A 222 16.83 22.73 -18.81
N SER A 223 15.66 23.02 -18.22
CA SER A 223 14.64 23.87 -18.87
C SER A 223 15.07 25.34 -19.00
N GLY A 224 15.78 25.87 -18.00
CA GLY A 224 16.28 27.25 -18.01
C GLY A 224 17.37 27.48 -19.06
N VAL A 225 18.29 26.52 -19.23
CA VAL A 225 19.36 26.60 -20.23
C VAL A 225 18.79 26.54 -21.65
N VAL A 226 17.82 25.67 -21.92
CA VAL A 226 17.16 25.58 -23.24
C VAL A 226 16.42 26.87 -23.58
N LEU A 227 15.67 27.44 -22.63
CA LEU A 227 14.98 28.73 -22.82
C LEU A 227 15.97 29.87 -23.07
N ALA A 228 17.07 29.93 -22.32
CA ALA A 228 18.11 30.93 -22.51
C ALA A 228 18.72 30.83 -23.91
N VAL A 229 19.06 29.62 -24.38
CA VAL A 229 19.60 29.41 -25.74
C VAL A 229 18.61 29.89 -26.80
N ILE A 230 17.32 29.59 -26.69
CA ILE A 230 16.29 30.04 -27.64
C ILE A 230 16.21 31.57 -27.67
N VAL A 231 16.18 32.23 -26.50
CA VAL A 231 16.13 33.70 -26.40
C VAL A 231 17.38 34.33 -26.99
N PHE A 232 18.57 33.79 -26.70
CA PHE A 232 19.84 34.27 -27.26
C PHE A 232 19.88 34.10 -28.78
N SER A 233 19.43 32.97 -29.32
CA SER A 233 19.36 32.73 -30.76
C SER A 233 18.40 33.70 -31.46
N LEU A 234 17.22 33.95 -30.88
CA LEU A 234 16.28 34.94 -31.40
C LEU A 234 16.87 36.35 -31.37
N PHE A 235 17.48 36.75 -30.26
CA PHE A 235 18.11 38.06 -30.13
C PHE A 235 19.24 38.28 -31.16
N ALA A 236 20.05 37.26 -31.41
CA ALA A 236 21.10 37.31 -32.43
C ALA A 236 20.52 37.48 -33.85
N LEU A 237 19.41 36.80 -34.17
CA LEU A 237 18.74 36.92 -35.47
C LEU A 237 18.11 38.31 -35.67
N PHE A 238 17.46 38.87 -34.65
CA PHE A 238 16.84 40.19 -34.71
C PHE A 238 17.85 41.34 -34.78
N LYS A 239 19.09 41.16 -34.30
CA LYS A 239 20.14 42.19 -34.37
C LYS A 239 20.83 42.25 -35.74
N VAL A 240 20.67 41.22 -36.58
CA VAL A 240 21.34 41.09 -37.89
C VAL A 240 20.39 41.41 -39.05
N SER A 241 19.09 41.64 -38.79
CA SER A 241 18.13 42.25 -39.74
C SER A 241 18.03 43.75 -39.54
#